data_AF-A0A4R8RHM7-F1
#
_entry.id   AF-A0A4R8RHM7-F1
#
_cell.length_a   1.000
_cell.length_b   1.000
_cell.length_c   1.000
_cell.angle_alpha   90.00
_cell.angle_beta   90.00
_cell.angle_gamma   90.00
#
_symmetry.space_group_name_H-M   'P 1'
#
loop_
_entity.id
_entity.type
_entity.pdbx_description
1 polymer ?
#
loop_
_entity_poly.entity_id
_entity_poly.type
_entity_poly.pdbx_seq_one_letter_code
_entity_poly.pdbx_strand_id
1 'polypeptide(L)' 'MVADAVKANKLALVYLTYKLADGRVVLHGHVGDIGE' A
#
# COMPACT_ATOMS: atom_id res chain seq x y z
N MET A 1 -13.11 -11.73 2.04
CA MET A 1 -11.66 -12.04 1.90
C MET A 1 -10.89 -10.75 1.67
N VAL A 2 -9.55 -10.75 1.71
CA VAL A 2 -8.74 -9.53 1.45
C VAL A 2 -9.07 -8.93 0.08
N ALA A 3 -9.15 -9.76 -0.96
CA ALA A 3 -9.51 -9.32 -2.31
C ALA A 3 -10.90 -8.65 -2.38
N ASP A 4 -11.90 -9.16 -1.64
CA ASP A 4 -13.24 -8.57 -1.61
C ASP A 4 -13.25 -7.22 -0.90
N ALA A 5 -12.47 -7.07 0.18
CA ALA A 5 -12.35 -5.82 0.91
C ALA A 5 -11.69 -4.72 0.07
N VAL A 6 -10.69 -5.09 -0.73
CA VAL A 6 -10.05 -4.18 -1.71
C VAL A 6 -11.04 -3.80 -2.81
N LYS A 7 -11.77 -4.76 -3.39
CA LYS A 7 -12.82 -4.48 -4.39
C LYS A 7 -13.95 -3.61 -3.84
N ALA A 8 -14.30 -3.76 -2.56
CA ALA A 8 -15.31 -2.95 -1.89
C ALA A 8 -14.80 -1.56 -1.48
N ASN A 9 -13.57 -1.19 -1.84
CA ASN A 9 -12.89 0.04 -1.45
C ASN A 9 -12.85 0.29 0.07
N LYS A 10 -12.80 -0.80 0.85
CA LYS A 10 -12.71 -0.77 2.33
C LYS A 10 -11.28 -1.04 2.83
N LEU A 11 -10.38 -1.36 1.90
CA LEU A 11 -9.00 -1.74 2.18
C LEU A 11 -8.14 -1.41 0.96
N ALA A 12 -6.90 -1.00 1.20
CA ALA A 12 -5.86 -0.93 0.18
C ALA A 12 -4.64 -1.74 0.62
N LEU A 13 -3.94 -2.32 -0.34
CA LEU A 13 -2.63 -2.96 -0.15
C LEU A 13 -1.55 -2.03 -0.69
N VAL A 14 -0.47 -1.84 0.06
CA VAL A 14 0.67 -1.01 -0.34
C VAL A 14 1.95 -1.82 -0.34
N TYR A 15 2.81 -1.57 -1.32
CA TYR A 15 4.12 -2.20 -1.44
C TYR A 15 5.18 -1.14 -1.18
N LEU A 16 5.96 -1.32 -0.12
CA LEU A 16 6.95 -0.35 0.30
C LEU A 16 8.26 -0.99 0.74
N THR A 17 9.33 -0.21 0.66
CA THR A 17 10.63 -0.57 1.22
C THR A 17 11.04 0.46 2.25
N TYR A 18 11.48 -0.04 3.41
CA TYR A 18 12.15 0.78 4.41
C TYR A 18 13.66 0.73 4.19
N LYS A 19 14.28 1.89 4.03
CA LYS A 19 15.73 2.03 3.93
C LYS A 19 16.32 2.23 5.32
N LEU A 20 17.03 1.22 5.80
CA LEU A 20 17.67 1.25 7.13
C LEU A 20 18.73 2.35 7.26
N ALA A 21 19.39 2.71 6.15
CA ALA A 21 20.50 3.68 6.16
C ALA A 21 20.06 5.13 6.39
N ASP A 22 18.89 5.52 5.90
CA ASP A 22 18.38 6.90 5.97
C ASP A 22 16.96 7.00 6.54
N GLY A 23 16.39 5.88 6.99
CA GLY A 23 15.06 5.78 7.57
C GLY A 23 13.91 6.07 6.61
N ARG A 24 14.18 6.21 5.30
CA ARG A 24 13.16 6.59 4.33
C ARG A 24 12.27 5.40 3.96
N VAL A 25 10.98 5.68 3.80
CA VAL A 25 10.01 4.76 3.20
C VAL A 25 9.83 5.14 1.74
N VAL A 26 9.94 4.16 0.85
CA VAL A 26 9.68 4.31 -0.59
C VAL A 26 8.45 3.49 -0.95
N LEU A 27 7.42 4.15 -1.47
CA LEU A 27 6.24 3.51 -2.04
C LEU A 27 6.56 3.04 -3.47
N HIS A 28 6.30 1.77 -3.76
CA HIS A 28 6.48 1.19 -5.10
C HIS A 28 5.16 1.04 -5.86
N GLY A 29 4.05 0.92 -5.13
CA GLY A 29 2.73 0.80 -5.71
C GLY A 29 1.68 0.38 -4.68
N HIS A 30 0.45 0.25 -5.16
CA HIS A 30 -0.68 -0.14 -4.33
C HIS A 30 -1.75 -0.88 -5.16
N VAL A 31 -2.64 -1.58 -4.47
CA VAL A 31 -3.87 -2.14 -5.02
C VAL A 31 -5.05 -1.66 -4.17
N GLY A 32 -6.02 -1.02 -4.80
CA GLY A 32 -7.06 -0.25 -4.11
C GLY A 32 -6.71 1.24 -4.05
N ASP A 33 -7.64 2.07 -3.61
CA ASP A 33 -7.46 3.53 -3.54
C ASP A 33 -6.72 3.95 -2.25
N ILE A 34 -5.76 4.86 -2.37
CA ILE A 34 -5.01 5.45 -1.25
C ILE A 34 -5.12 6.99 -1.19
N GLY A 35 -5.90 7.61 -2.07
CA GLY A 35 -6.15 9.05 -2.07
C GLY A 35 -4.99 9.93 -2.51
N GLU A 36 -4.16 9.46 -3.46
CA GLU A 36 -3.14 10.31 -4.13
C GLU A 36 -3.78 11.32 -5.09
#